data_AF-A0A969HR42-F1
#
_entry.id   AF-A0A969HR42-F1
#
_cell.length_a   1.000
_cell.length_b   1.000
_cell.length_c   1.000
_cell.angle_alpha   90.00
_cell.angle_beta   90.00
_cell.angle_gamma   90.00
#
_symmetry.space_group_name_H-M   'P 1'
#
loop_
_entity.id
_entity.type
_entity.pdbx_description
1 polymer ?
#
loop_
_entity_poly.entity_id
_entity_poly.type
_entity_poly.pdbx_seq_one_letter_code
_entity_poly.pdbx_strand_id
1 'polypeptide(L)'
;MRPLRPFAAIRLGLTLLLVIVLAGITYPIPLAAAPISTAFTYQGQLIRTDMPVNDTCDFEFTLWDAETDGTQLGPTLARTATVTDGYFNVRLNFGTAVFQGDERYLEIAVQCSTDAELVPLAGRVHLTATPYALYALGASWSGLTDVPPDFADGIDNDTTYTAGTGLTLDAANTFALDFGAIGTNFWLLGGNSGIDPVNDVLGTTDTPTFTMVVNNVPALRLTAGPTLPNLIGGDLSNTVAAGVDAGVIGGGAENTLNVSFATIGGGISNTASGSSATLAVALDNTAERRRTPRLAWH
;
A
#
# COMPACT_ATOMS: atom_id res chain seq x y z
N MET A 1 72.23 -32.80 -16.51
CA MET A 1 71.80 -32.98 -17.92
C MET A 1 70.31 -32.64 -18.00
N ARG A 2 69.93 -31.59 -18.74
CA ARG A 2 68.51 -31.26 -19.02
C ARG A 2 67.97 -32.20 -20.10
N PRO A 3 66.70 -32.64 -19.99
CA PRO A 3 65.74 -32.43 -21.07
C PRO A 3 64.33 -32.02 -20.54
N LEU A 4 63.74 -30.95 -21.08
CA LEU A 4 62.66 -30.89 -22.09
C LEU A 4 61.24 -31.07 -21.52
N ARG A 5 60.45 -29.97 -21.56
CA ARG A 5 58.99 -29.94 -21.43
C ARG A 5 58.34 -30.12 -22.81
N PRO A 6 57.08 -30.59 -22.87
CA PRO A 6 56.16 -30.00 -23.86
C PRO A 6 54.74 -29.66 -23.33
N PHE A 7 54.33 -28.44 -23.69
CA PHE A 7 53.06 -27.98 -24.28
C PHE A 7 51.69 -28.10 -23.56
N ALA A 8 51.32 -26.96 -22.94
CA ALA A 8 50.14 -26.10 -23.19
C ALA A 8 48.84 -26.69 -23.77
N ALA A 9 47.76 -26.56 -22.98
CA ALA A 9 46.36 -26.61 -23.41
C ALA A 9 45.90 -25.23 -23.93
N ILE A 10 45.33 -25.18 -25.13
CA ILE A 10 44.74 -23.97 -25.73
C ILE A 10 43.22 -24.06 -25.73
N ARG A 11 42.63 -22.96 -25.26
CA ARG A 11 41.22 -22.67 -25.01
C ARG A 11 40.42 -22.49 -26.32
N LEU A 12 39.21 -23.04 -26.38
CA LEU A 12 38.20 -22.70 -27.38
C LEU A 12 36.85 -22.50 -26.68
N GLY A 13 36.53 -21.25 -26.35
CA GLY A 13 35.26 -20.83 -25.74
C GLY A 13 34.72 -19.64 -26.52
N LEU A 14 33.68 -19.90 -27.28
CA LEU A 14 33.11 -19.10 -28.36
C LEU A 14 32.42 -17.82 -27.86
N THR A 15 32.68 -16.74 -28.57
CA THR A 15 32.09 -15.39 -28.51
C THR A 15 30.56 -15.37 -28.59
N LEU A 16 29.90 -14.80 -27.58
CA LEU A 16 28.52 -14.31 -27.64
C LEU A 16 28.53 -12.80 -27.32
N LEU A 17 28.60 -11.98 -28.36
CA LEU A 17 28.35 -10.53 -28.30
C LEU A 17 27.05 -10.29 -29.07
N LEU A 18 25.94 -10.06 -28.35
CA LEU A 18 24.69 -9.56 -28.93
C LEU A 18 24.19 -8.37 -28.11
N VAL A 19 24.60 -7.19 -28.57
CA VAL A 19 23.88 -5.91 -28.64
C VAL A 19 22.71 -5.75 -27.65
N ILE A 20 22.96 -5.14 -26.50
CA ILE A 20 21.93 -4.41 -25.75
C ILE A 20 21.91 -2.99 -26.34
N VAL A 21 20.81 -2.70 -27.03
CA VAL A 21 20.50 -1.40 -27.62
C VAL A 21 20.51 -0.33 -26.54
N LEU A 22 21.29 0.71 -26.81
CA LEU A 22 21.41 1.96 -26.09
C LEU A 22 20.10 2.76 -26.17
N ALA A 23 19.08 2.35 -25.44
CA ALA A 23 17.95 3.21 -25.10
C ALA A 23 18.40 4.10 -23.93
N GLY A 24 18.96 5.27 -24.25
CA GLY A 24 19.24 6.32 -23.28
C GLY A 24 17.93 6.83 -22.70
N ILE A 25 17.44 6.19 -21.64
CA ILE A 25 16.38 6.74 -20.80
C ILE A 25 17.02 7.92 -20.06
N THR A 26 16.76 9.14 -20.53
CA THR A 26 16.99 10.36 -19.76
C THR A 26 15.97 10.37 -18.64
N TYR A 27 16.32 9.76 -17.51
CA TYR A 27 15.62 10.04 -16.26
C TYR A 27 15.89 11.51 -15.93
N PRO A 28 14.87 12.37 -15.75
CA PRO A 28 15.11 13.65 -15.13
C PRO A 28 15.70 13.36 -13.76
N ILE A 29 16.99 13.66 -13.59
CA ILE A 29 17.62 13.66 -12.28
C ILE A 29 16.81 14.69 -11.49
N PRO A 30 16.14 14.33 -10.39
CA PRO A 30 15.50 15.33 -9.57
C PRO A 30 16.59 16.31 -9.16
N LEU A 31 16.47 17.58 -9.59
CA LEU A 31 17.28 18.63 -8.99
C LEU A 31 16.88 18.65 -7.53
N ALA A 32 17.75 18.12 -6.66
CA ALA A 32 17.64 18.39 -5.24
C ALA A 32 17.58 19.92 -5.11
N ALA A 33 16.50 20.43 -4.53
CA ALA A 33 16.40 21.84 -4.20
C ALA A 33 17.64 22.18 -3.36
N ALA A 34 18.43 23.17 -3.82
CA ALA A 34 19.55 23.62 -3.01
C ALA A 34 18.98 24.09 -1.66
N PRO A 35 19.52 23.63 -0.52
CA PRO A 35 19.05 24.06 0.78
C PRO A 35 19.05 25.59 0.82
N ILE A 36 17.98 26.19 1.35
CA ILE A 36 17.90 27.64 1.56
C ILE A 36 19.16 28.05 2.33
N SER A 37 19.84 29.08 1.82
CA SER A 37 21.07 29.58 2.43
C SER A 37 20.80 30.00 3.87
N THR A 38 21.62 29.50 4.79
CA THR A 38 21.62 29.84 6.22
C THR A 38 22.23 31.21 6.52
N ALA A 39 22.61 31.95 5.47
CA ALA A 39 23.20 33.25 5.64
C ALA A 39 22.14 34.29 6.01
N PHE A 40 22.51 35.24 6.88
CA PHE A 40 21.69 36.39 7.28
C PHE A 40 22.44 37.70 7.04
N THR A 41 21.72 38.82 6.99
CA THR A 41 22.31 40.15 6.87
C THR A 41 22.43 40.77 8.25
N TYR A 42 23.64 41.16 8.64
CA TYR A 42 23.89 41.98 9.82
C TYR A 42 24.01 43.43 9.39
N GLN A 43 23.34 44.33 10.11
CA GLN A 43 23.43 45.78 9.91
C GLN A 43 23.84 46.42 11.23
N GLY A 44 24.78 47.36 11.17
CA GLY A 44 25.29 48.04 12.36
C GLY A 44 25.65 49.50 12.07
N GLN A 45 25.81 50.26 13.15
CA GLN A 45 26.37 51.60 13.11
C GLN A 45 27.71 51.62 13.85
N LEU A 46 28.76 52.07 13.17
CA LEU A 46 30.10 52.26 13.71
C LEU A 46 30.31 53.75 14.01
N ILE A 47 30.51 54.02 15.30
CA ILE A 47 30.80 55.35 15.84
C ILE A 47 32.20 55.31 16.44
N ARG A 48 33.00 56.33 16.16
CA ARG A 48 34.33 56.51 16.74
C ARG A 48 34.43 57.91 17.33
N THR A 49 34.78 58.00 18.62
CA THR A 49 34.88 59.29 19.35
C THR A 49 33.66 60.18 19.10
N ASP A 50 32.46 59.60 19.26
CA ASP A 50 31.14 60.23 19.05
C ASP A 50 30.83 60.70 17.61
N MET A 51 31.66 60.35 16.63
CA MET A 51 31.45 60.68 15.22
C MET A 51 31.20 59.41 14.38
N PRO A 52 30.20 59.41 13.47
CA PRO A 52 29.99 58.31 12.54
C PRO A 52 31.20 58.11 11.63
N VAL A 53 31.61 56.86 11.44
CA VAL A 53 32.73 56.51 10.55
C VAL A 53 32.30 56.58 9.08
N ASN A 54 33.16 57.12 8.23
CA ASN A 54 32.99 57.17 6.77
C ASN A 54 34.27 56.63 6.11
N ASP A 55 34.38 55.31 6.03
CA ASP A 55 35.59 54.61 5.56
C ASP A 55 35.26 53.21 5.04
N THR A 56 36.21 52.54 4.37
CA THR A 56 36.15 51.09 4.16
C THR A 56 36.87 50.40 5.31
N CYS A 57 36.17 49.50 6.00
CA CYS A 57 36.72 48.78 7.13
C CYS A 57 36.64 47.26 6.91
N ASP A 58 37.64 46.57 7.40
CA ASP A 58 37.67 45.12 7.55
C ASP A 58 37.08 44.76 8.91
N PHE A 59 36.17 43.79 8.90
CA PHE A 59 35.48 43.28 10.08
C PHE A 59 35.77 41.80 10.25
N GLU A 60 35.95 41.37 11.50
CA GLU A 60 35.87 39.97 11.89
C GLU A 60 34.66 39.75 12.78
N PHE A 61 33.91 38.69 12.45
CA PHE A 61 32.74 38.25 13.20
C PHE A 61 32.98 36.86 13.78
N THR A 62 32.82 36.74 15.08
CA THR A 62 32.88 35.46 15.80
C THR A 62 31.57 35.24 16.57
N LEU A 63 31.11 33.99 16.63
CA LEU A 63 29.88 33.62 17.32
C LEU A 63 30.23 32.92 18.63
N TRP A 64 29.49 33.19 19.69
CA TRP A 64 29.77 32.71 21.04
C TRP A 64 28.52 32.17 21.73
N ASP A 65 28.70 31.26 22.68
CA ASP A 65 27.65 30.64 23.49
C ASP A 65 27.23 31.44 24.74
N ALA A 66 27.96 32.51 25.08
CA ALA A 66 27.66 33.37 26.22
C ALA A 66 28.03 34.84 25.95
N GLU A 67 27.37 35.75 26.67
CA GLU A 67 27.59 37.21 26.60
C GLU A 67 29.02 37.60 27.04
N THR A 68 29.54 36.94 28.07
CA THR A 68 30.90 37.10 28.61
C THR A 68 31.53 35.75 28.88
N ASP A 69 32.85 35.61 28.71
CA ASP A 69 33.65 34.41 29.04
C ASP A 69 33.19 33.09 28.38
N GLY A 70 32.47 33.16 27.25
CA GLY A 70 31.99 32.00 26.49
C GLY A 70 33.04 31.29 25.62
N THR A 71 32.60 30.24 24.92
CA THR A 71 33.36 29.52 23.89
C THR A 71 32.92 29.95 22.49
N GLN A 72 33.88 30.11 21.58
CA GLN A 72 33.56 30.40 20.18
C GLN A 72 32.90 29.19 19.51
N LEU A 73 31.81 29.45 18.78
CA LEU A 73 31.04 28.50 18.00
C LEU A 73 31.25 28.76 16.50
N GLY A 74 31.67 27.74 15.76
CA GLY A 74 31.84 27.85 14.30
C GLY A 74 33.02 28.73 13.87
N PRO A 75 33.11 29.05 12.57
CA PRO A 75 34.27 29.75 12.00
C PRO A 75 34.27 31.25 12.30
N THR A 76 35.46 31.86 12.32
CA THR A 76 35.61 33.32 12.21
C THR A 76 35.29 33.77 10.79
N LEU A 77 34.44 34.79 10.64
CA LEU A 77 34.05 35.33 9.34
C LEU A 77 34.65 36.72 9.13
N ALA A 78 35.61 36.84 8.20
CA ALA A 78 36.14 38.13 7.76
C ALA A 78 35.27 38.75 6.67
N ARG A 79 34.97 40.05 6.77
CA ARG A 79 34.18 40.83 5.80
C ARG A 79 34.74 42.24 5.66
N THR A 80 35.01 42.67 4.43
CA THR A 80 35.26 44.08 4.13
C THR A 80 33.93 44.76 3.79
N ALA A 81 33.65 45.91 4.39
CA ALA A 81 32.46 46.70 4.08
C ALA A 81 32.77 48.19 4.06
N THR A 82 32.14 48.91 3.12
CA THR A 82 32.12 50.37 3.14
C THR A 82 31.14 50.83 4.21
N VAL A 83 31.64 51.66 5.13
CA VAL A 83 30.87 52.33 6.18
C VAL A 83 30.54 53.74 5.69
N THR A 84 29.27 54.09 5.69
CA THR A 84 28.79 55.41 5.26
C THR A 84 27.85 55.98 6.30
N ASP A 85 28.14 57.19 6.79
CA ASP A 85 27.46 57.82 7.92
C ASP A 85 27.36 56.89 9.15
N GLY A 86 28.42 56.11 9.37
CA GLY A 86 28.51 55.07 10.39
C GLY A 86 27.81 53.76 10.03
N TYR A 87 26.92 53.72 9.04
CA TYR A 87 26.16 52.51 8.75
C TYR A 87 26.90 51.55 7.82
N PHE A 88 26.77 50.26 8.11
CA PHE A 88 27.24 49.18 7.25
C PHE A 88 26.28 48.00 7.29
N ASN A 89 26.36 47.15 6.26
CA ASN A 89 25.71 45.85 6.27
C ASN A 89 26.63 44.78 5.66
N VAL A 90 26.54 43.57 6.17
CA VAL A 90 27.31 42.41 5.71
C VAL A 90 26.46 41.15 5.73
N ARG A 91 26.78 40.19 4.86
CA ARG A 91 26.14 38.86 4.86
C ARG A 91 27.00 37.85 5.60
N LEU A 92 26.47 37.28 6.67
CA LEU A 92 27.14 36.33 7.57
C LEU A 92 26.55 34.95 7.39
N ASN A 93 27.38 33.90 7.47
CA ASN A 93 26.95 32.51 7.42
C ASN A 93 27.83 31.63 8.30
N PHE A 94 27.33 31.26 9.47
CA PHE A 94 28.01 30.34 10.40
C PHE A 94 27.57 28.88 10.22
N GLY A 95 26.64 28.60 9.28
CA GLY A 95 26.01 27.29 9.10
C GLY A 95 24.87 27.01 10.08
N THR A 96 24.15 25.91 9.90
CA THR A 96 23.04 25.50 10.80
C THR A 96 23.53 24.87 12.10
N ALA A 97 24.68 24.19 12.09
CA ALA A 97 25.14 23.36 13.21
C ALA A 97 25.31 24.14 14.53
N VAL A 98 25.51 25.46 14.44
CA VAL A 98 25.67 26.34 15.60
C VAL A 98 24.34 26.84 16.16
N PHE A 99 23.23 26.79 15.41
CA PHE A 99 21.92 27.29 15.86
C PHE A 99 21.01 26.13 16.32
N GLN A 100 21.16 25.73 17.59
CA GLN A 100 20.49 24.55 18.17
C GLN A 100 19.41 24.90 19.21
N GLY A 101 19.02 26.17 19.30
CA GLY A 101 18.01 26.66 20.24
C GLY A 101 18.56 27.46 21.42
N ASP A 102 19.85 27.35 21.77
CA ASP A 102 20.44 28.16 22.85
C ASP A 102 20.93 29.54 22.38
N GLU A 103 21.07 30.47 23.33
CA GLU A 103 21.51 31.87 23.10
C GLU A 103 22.87 31.98 22.38
N ARG A 104 23.01 33.00 21.54
CA ARG A 104 24.14 33.19 20.62
C ARG A 104 24.49 34.66 20.57
N TYR A 105 25.78 34.91 20.69
CA TYR A 105 26.32 36.25 20.87
C TYR A 105 27.36 36.50 19.78
N LEU A 106 27.17 37.58 19.03
CA LEU A 106 28.07 38.00 17.96
C LEU A 106 29.09 39.00 18.51
N GLU A 107 30.35 38.62 18.47
CA GLU A 107 31.46 39.53 18.74
C GLU A 107 31.98 40.08 17.41
N ILE A 108 32.33 41.36 17.41
CA ILE A 108 32.70 42.11 16.21
C ILE A 108 34.02 42.80 16.49
N ALA A 109 35.02 42.55 15.65
CA ALA A 109 36.25 43.31 15.63
C ALA A 109 36.34 44.07 14.31
N VAL A 110 36.95 45.25 14.33
CA VAL A 110 37.00 46.15 13.19
C VAL A 110 38.38 46.79 13.04
N GLN A 111 38.82 46.93 11.79
CA GLN A 111 40.00 47.67 11.37
C GLN A 111 39.61 48.54 10.18
N CYS A 112 39.60 49.85 10.35
CA CYS A 112 39.42 50.81 9.27
C CYS A 112 40.78 51.22 8.68
N SER A 113 40.79 51.95 7.57
CA SER A 113 42.01 52.20 6.77
C SER A 113 43.16 52.87 7.54
N THR A 114 42.83 53.65 8.58
CA THR A 114 43.78 54.37 9.42
C THR A 114 44.20 53.61 10.68
N ASP A 115 43.65 52.42 10.91
CA ASP A 115 43.88 51.66 12.14
C ASP A 115 45.11 50.77 12.01
N ALA A 116 45.97 50.81 13.03
CA ALA A 116 47.18 50.00 13.06
C ALA A 116 46.89 48.49 13.19
N GLU A 117 45.82 48.14 13.90
CA GLU A 117 45.44 46.76 14.21
C GLU A 117 43.90 46.62 14.26
N LEU A 118 43.44 45.37 14.15
CA LEU A 118 42.04 44.98 14.35
C LEU A 118 41.65 45.06 15.83
N VAL A 119 40.60 45.82 16.14
CA VAL A 119 40.16 46.06 17.53
C VAL A 119 38.77 45.47 17.77
N PRO A 120 38.57 44.63 18.82
CA PRO A 120 37.25 44.16 19.22
C PRO A 120 36.40 45.31 19.77
N LEU A 121 35.15 45.40 19.31
CA LEU A 121 34.16 46.32 19.85
C LEU A 121 33.71 45.87 21.24
N ALA A 122 33.34 46.82 22.09
CA ALA A 122 32.92 46.53 23.45
C ALA A 122 31.55 45.80 23.47
N GLY A 123 31.53 44.63 24.11
CA GLY A 123 30.31 43.83 24.29
C GLY A 123 29.96 42.97 23.07
N ARG A 124 29.19 41.90 23.30
CA ARG A 124 28.68 41.03 22.25
C ARG A 124 27.22 41.34 21.97
N VAL A 125 26.83 41.20 20.71
CA VAL A 125 25.44 41.44 20.28
C VAL A 125 24.66 40.13 20.37
N HIS A 126 23.64 40.09 21.22
CA HIS A 126 22.73 38.95 21.27
C HIS A 126 21.96 38.82 19.95
N LEU A 127 22.04 37.66 19.30
CA LEU A 127 21.30 37.38 18.08
C LEU A 127 19.84 37.00 18.42
N THR A 128 18.87 37.56 17.70
CA THR A 128 17.44 37.31 17.94
C THR A 128 16.79 36.49 16.82
N ALA A 129 15.46 36.32 16.85
CA ALA A 129 14.70 35.24 16.20
C ALA A 129 14.97 34.94 14.70
N THR A 130 15.50 35.87 13.89
CA THR A 130 15.68 35.66 12.45
C THR A 130 16.82 34.69 12.10
N PRO A 131 18.02 34.75 12.72
CA PRO A 131 19.00 33.66 12.65
C PRO A 131 18.54 32.36 13.34
N TYR A 132 17.73 32.44 14.40
CA TYR A 132 17.27 31.30 15.19
C TYR A 132 16.20 30.43 14.52
N ALA A 133 15.43 31.01 13.60
CA ALA A 133 14.38 30.30 12.87
C ALA A 133 14.92 29.08 12.08
N LEU A 134 16.23 28.99 11.85
CA LEU A 134 16.87 27.80 11.29
C LEU A 134 16.71 26.56 12.16
N TYR A 135 16.62 26.70 13.49
CA TYR A 135 16.35 25.57 14.39
C TYR A 135 15.00 24.90 14.09
N ALA A 136 14.00 25.68 13.63
CA ALA A 136 12.69 25.14 13.28
C ALA A 136 12.72 24.13 12.11
N LEU A 137 13.77 24.12 11.28
CA LEU A 137 13.92 23.14 10.20
C LEU A 137 14.28 21.73 10.68
N GLY A 138 14.79 21.59 11.90
CA GLY A 138 15.23 20.32 12.47
C GLY A 138 14.86 20.12 13.94
N ALA A 139 13.95 20.93 14.46
CA ALA A 139 13.55 20.88 15.87
C ALA A 139 13.02 19.49 16.22
N SER A 140 13.54 18.92 17.31
CA SER A 140 13.01 17.67 17.86
C SER A 140 11.63 17.93 18.44
N TRP A 141 10.72 16.97 18.26
CA TRP A 141 9.35 17.06 18.77
C TRP A 141 9.32 17.15 20.30
N SER A 142 10.32 16.60 20.98
CA SER A 142 10.45 16.68 22.45
C SER A 142 10.55 18.11 23.00
N GLY A 143 10.91 19.09 22.16
CA GLY A 143 11.01 20.51 22.53
C GLY A 143 9.82 21.36 22.11
N LEU A 144 8.81 20.79 21.45
CA LEU A 144 7.61 21.52 21.00
C LEU A 144 6.52 21.45 22.08
N THR A 145 5.90 22.58 22.39
CA THR A 145 4.67 22.62 23.19
C THR A 145 3.46 22.38 22.29
N ASP A 146 2.36 21.89 22.87
CA ASP A 146 1.10 21.60 22.16
C ASP A 146 1.22 20.58 21.01
N VAL A 147 2.18 19.66 21.10
CA VAL A 147 2.19 18.44 20.27
C VAL A 147 0.89 17.67 20.57
N PRO A 148 0.08 17.30 19.55
CA PRO A 148 -1.12 16.52 19.80
C PRO A 148 -0.78 15.24 20.57
N PRO A 149 -1.60 14.81 21.54
CA PRO A 149 -1.29 13.67 22.40
C PRO A 149 -0.92 12.39 21.64
N ASP A 150 -1.53 12.16 20.48
CA ASP A 150 -1.31 10.98 19.64
C ASP A 150 0.09 10.93 18.98
N PHE A 151 0.88 11.99 19.12
CA PHE A 151 2.23 12.12 18.57
C PHE A 151 3.32 12.24 19.67
N ALA A 152 2.93 12.10 20.94
CA ALA A 152 3.81 12.37 22.08
C ALA A 152 4.95 11.35 22.26
N ASP A 153 4.85 10.15 21.69
CA ASP A 153 5.88 9.11 21.72
C ASP A 153 6.90 9.22 20.57
N GLY A 154 6.72 10.21 19.67
CA GLY A 154 7.57 10.43 18.51
C GLY A 154 7.37 9.45 17.36
N ILE A 155 6.29 8.66 17.39
CA ILE A 155 5.92 7.72 16.33
C ILE A 155 4.53 8.06 15.82
N ASP A 156 4.39 8.25 14.51
CA ASP A 156 3.08 8.28 13.85
C ASP A 156 2.55 6.84 13.71
N ASN A 157 1.92 6.33 14.77
CA ASN A 157 1.39 4.96 14.83
C ASN A 157 -0.13 4.89 15.03
N ASP A 158 -0.84 5.98 14.75
CA ASP A 158 -2.24 6.19 15.12
C ASP A 158 -3.26 5.35 14.32
N THR A 159 -2.81 4.53 13.35
CA THR A 159 -3.73 3.70 12.57
C THR A 159 -4.16 2.47 13.36
N THR A 160 -4.94 2.71 14.42
CA THR A 160 -5.56 1.69 15.25
C THR A 160 -6.78 1.16 14.51
N TYR A 161 -6.57 0.08 13.76
CA TYR A 161 -7.67 -0.66 13.15
C TYR A 161 -8.34 -1.54 14.21
N THR A 162 -9.66 -1.65 14.16
CA THR A 162 -10.40 -2.63 14.96
C THR A 162 -11.18 -3.55 14.03
N ALA A 163 -10.98 -4.86 14.16
CA ALA A 163 -11.79 -5.84 13.46
C ALA A 163 -13.21 -5.90 14.07
N GLY A 164 -14.20 -5.71 13.22
CA GLY A 164 -15.60 -5.98 13.54
C GLY A 164 -15.91 -7.48 13.47
N THR A 165 -17.16 -7.85 13.77
CA THR A 165 -17.62 -9.25 13.72
C THR A 165 -17.33 -9.89 12.37
N GLY A 166 -16.69 -11.06 12.39
CA GLY A 166 -16.36 -11.83 11.20
C GLY A 166 -15.04 -11.48 10.53
N LEU A 167 -14.30 -10.53 11.10
CA LEU A 167 -12.93 -10.21 10.70
C LEU A 167 -11.97 -10.49 11.85
N THR A 168 -10.73 -10.83 11.49
CA THR A 168 -9.58 -10.76 12.39
C THR A 168 -8.61 -9.69 11.89
N LEU A 169 -7.86 -9.10 12.81
CA LEU A 169 -6.77 -8.17 12.53
C LEU A 169 -5.49 -8.74 13.15
N ASP A 170 -4.44 -8.89 12.36
CA ASP A 170 -3.16 -9.37 12.86
C ASP A 170 -2.30 -8.25 13.46
N ALA A 171 -1.17 -8.64 14.09
CA ALA A 171 -0.24 -7.68 14.70
C ALA A 171 0.48 -6.78 13.69
N ALA A 172 0.31 -7.03 12.38
CA ALA A 172 0.83 -6.22 11.28
C ALA A 172 -0.26 -5.35 10.62
N ASN A 173 -1.43 -5.20 11.27
CA ASN A 173 -2.57 -4.44 10.78
C ASN A 173 -3.19 -4.96 9.46
N THR A 174 -3.15 -6.28 9.23
CA THR A 174 -3.80 -6.92 8.08
C THR A 174 -5.14 -7.53 8.49
N PHE A 175 -6.22 -7.18 7.78
CA PHE A 175 -7.53 -7.80 7.96
C PHE A 175 -7.64 -9.14 7.24
N ALA A 176 -8.25 -10.12 7.91
CA ALA A 176 -8.61 -11.41 7.34
C ALA A 176 -10.03 -11.82 7.75
N LEU A 177 -10.61 -12.78 7.03
CA LEU A 177 -11.90 -13.38 7.42
C LEU A 177 -11.71 -14.27 8.65
N ASP A 178 -12.55 -14.05 9.66
CA ASP A 178 -12.63 -14.94 10.82
C ASP A 178 -13.61 -16.08 10.55
N PHE A 179 -13.11 -17.18 9.99
CA PHE A 179 -13.91 -18.38 9.74
C PHE A 179 -14.47 -19.04 11.01
N GLY A 180 -13.93 -18.74 12.19
CA GLY A 180 -14.46 -19.19 13.47
C GLY A 180 -15.66 -18.36 13.93
N ALA A 181 -15.60 -17.04 13.76
CA ALA A 181 -16.69 -16.13 14.14
C ALA A 181 -17.81 -16.04 13.09
N ILE A 182 -17.52 -16.22 11.79
CA ILE A 182 -18.55 -16.32 10.73
C ILE A 182 -19.11 -17.74 10.55
N GLY A 183 -18.78 -18.66 11.48
CA GLY A 183 -19.13 -20.08 11.43
C GLY A 183 -20.58 -20.40 11.04
N THR A 184 -20.81 -21.65 10.59
CA THR A 184 -22.09 -22.30 10.18
C THR A 184 -23.03 -21.58 9.22
N ASN A 185 -22.83 -20.30 8.91
CA ASN A 185 -23.66 -19.50 7.99
C ASN A 185 -23.47 -19.87 6.51
N PHE A 186 -22.64 -20.88 6.23
CA PHE A 186 -22.31 -21.32 4.88
C PHE A 186 -22.45 -22.83 4.75
N TRP A 187 -22.87 -23.27 3.57
CA TRP A 187 -22.77 -24.66 3.16
C TRP A 187 -21.36 -24.94 2.63
N LEU A 188 -20.67 -25.89 3.23
CA LEU A 188 -19.28 -26.23 2.92
C LEU A 188 -19.20 -27.23 1.76
N LEU A 189 -18.12 -27.13 0.95
CA LEU A 189 -17.85 -28.07 -0.15
C LEU A 189 -17.69 -29.53 0.34
N GLY A 190 -17.20 -29.72 1.56
CA GLY A 190 -17.08 -31.03 2.22
C GLY A 190 -18.34 -31.49 2.95
N GLY A 191 -19.41 -30.69 2.94
CA GLY A 191 -20.62 -30.91 3.73
C GLY A 191 -20.54 -30.37 5.16
N ASN A 192 -21.70 -30.23 5.80
CA ASN A 192 -21.85 -29.74 7.17
C ASN A 192 -22.25 -30.93 8.07
N SER A 193 -21.63 -31.07 9.24
CA SER A 193 -22.01 -32.05 10.27
C SER A 193 -22.87 -31.38 11.37
N GLY A 194 -23.76 -32.15 12.00
CA GLY A 194 -24.57 -31.64 13.12
C GLY A 194 -25.69 -30.67 12.77
N ILE A 195 -26.10 -30.63 11.49
CA ILE A 195 -27.18 -29.76 10.99
C ILE A 195 -28.50 -29.97 11.75
N ASP A 196 -29.20 -28.88 12.07
CA ASP A 196 -30.59 -28.88 12.51
C ASP A 196 -31.51 -28.82 11.28
N PRO A 197 -32.23 -29.91 10.94
CA PRO A 197 -33.05 -29.98 9.73
C PRO A 197 -34.22 -28.99 9.70
N VAL A 198 -34.55 -28.32 10.82
CA VAL A 198 -35.59 -27.30 10.87
C VAL A 198 -35.04 -25.91 10.50
N ASN A 199 -33.82 -25.60 10.91
CA ASN A 199 -33.26 -24.25 10.83
C ASN A 199 -32.10 -24.13 9.83
N ASP A 200 -31.36 -25.21 9.59
CA ASP A 200 -30.20 -25.23 8.69
C ASP A 200 -30.61 -25.76 7.31
N VAL A 201 -30.85 -24.86 6.36
CA VAL A 201 -31.37 -25.20 5.03
C VAL A 201 -30.42 -24.76 3.91
N LEU A 202 -30.31 -25.58 2.86
CA LEU A 202 -29.78 -25.17 1.57
C LEU A 202 -30.95 -24.78 0.67
N GLY A 203 -31.29 -23.50 0.65
CA GLY A 203 -32.45 -23.01 -0.07
C GLY A 203 -32.75 -21.56 0.27
N THR A 204 -34.01 -21.18 0.12
CA THR A 204 -34.51 -19.88 0.56
C THR A 204 -35.76 -20.03 1.41
N THR A 205 -35.98 -19.08 2.31
CA THR A 205 -37.16 -19.02 3.21
C THR A 205 -38.25 -18.09 2.70
N ASP A 206 -37.99 -17.39 1.59
CA ASP A 206 -38.92 -16.49 0.92
C ASP A 206 -39.47 -17.12 -0.39
N THR A 207 -40.26 -16.37 -1.13
CA THR A 207 -40.95 -16.86 -2.34
C THR A 207 -40.13 -16.90 -3.66
N PRO A 208 -39.01 -16.16 -3.83
CA PRO A 208 -38.09 -16.32 -4.95
C PRO A 208 -37.64 -17.77 -5.20
N THR A 209 -37.35 -18.08 -6.46
CA THR A 209 -36.85 -19.40 -6.86
C THR A 209 -35.41 -19.60 -6.42
N PHE A 210 -35.14 -20.63 -5.62
CA PHE A 210 -33.78 -21.11 -5.39
C PHE A 210 -33.31 -21.93 -6.60
N THR A 211 -32.25 -21.49 -7.28
CA THR A 211 -31.77 -22.10 -8.54
C THR A 211 -30.35 -22.61 -8.41
N MET A 212 -30.14 -23.89 -8.70
CA MET A 212 -28.81 -24.48 -8.87
C MET A 212 -28.42 -24.43 -10.35
N VAL A 213 -27.24 -23.89 -10.65
CA VAL A 213 -26.74 -23.65 -12.01
C VAL A 213 -25.48 -24.45 -12.32
N VAL A 214 -25.33 -24.87 -13.58
CA VAL A 214 -24.11 -25.47 -14.13
C VAL A 214 -23.78 -24.78 -15.44
N ASN A 215 -22.54 -24.32 -15.63
CA ASN A 215 -22.14 -23.58 -16.83
C ASN A 215 -23.07 -22.38 -17.15
N ASN A 216 -23.51 -21.67 -16.11
CA ASN A 216 -24.48 -20.57 -16.20
C ASN A 216 -25.89 -20.98 -16.72
N VAL A 217 -26.24 -22.27 -16.66
CA VAL A 217 -27.58 -22.80 -17.02
C VAL A 217 -28.25 -23.41 -15.78
N PRO A 218 -29.47 -22.99 -15.40
CA PRO A 218 -30.29 -23.66 -14.40
C PRO A 218 -30.44 -25.16 -14.67
N ALA A 219 -30.02 -25.98 -13.70
CA ALA A 219 -30.17 -27.43 -13.73
C ALA A 219 -31.28 -27.91 -12.79
N LEU A 220 -31.49 -27.21 -11.67
CA LEU A 220 -32.53 -27.48 -10.68
C LEU A 220 -33.10 -26.18 -10.14
N ARG A 221 -34.42 -26.07 -10.05
CA ARG A 221 -35.14 -24.92 -9.50
C ARG A 221 -36.13 -25.38 -8.44
N LEU A 222 -36.09 -24.76 -7.26
CA LEU A 222 -37.11 -24.86 -6.23
C LEU A 222 -37.96 -23.59 -6.30
N THR A 223 -39.23 -23.72 -6.68
CA THR A 223 -40.14 -22.58 -6.87
C THR A 223 -41.23 -22.60 -5.80
N ALA A 224 -41.71 -21.42 -5.36
CA ALA A 224 -42.82 -21.35 -4.42
C ALA A 224 -44.16 -21.72 -5.10
N GLY A 225 -44.99 -22.50 -4.42
CA GLY A 225 -46.42 -22.65 -4.67
C GLY A 225 -47.25 -21.88 -3.63
N PRO A 226 -48.60 -21.87 -3.73
CA PRO A 226 -49.47 -21.25 -2.72
C PRO A 226 -49.26 -21.74 -1.28
N THR A 227 -48.96 -23.01 -1.08
CA THR A 227 -48.78 -23.65 0.23
C THR A 227 -47.54 -24.53 0.35
N LEU A 228 -47.04 -25.12 -0.76
CA LEU A 228 -45.90 -26.02 -0.78
C LEU A 228 -44.99 -25.72 -1.98
N PRO A 229 -43.66 -25.89 -1.85
CA PRO A 229 -42.74 -25.66 -2.96
C PRO A 229 -42.87 -26.72 -4.06
N ASN A 230 -42.46 -26.36 -5.27
CA ASN A 230 -42.34 -27.25 -6.42
C ASN A 230 -40.86 -27.50 -6.77
N LEU A 231 -40.56 -28.70 -7.29
CA LEU A 231 -39.23 -29.12 -7.74
C LEU A 231 -39.20 -29.21 -9.27
N ILE A 232 -38.36 -28.42 -9.93
CA ILE A 232 -38.22 -28.43 -11.39
C ILE A 232 -36.76 -28.76 -11.77
N GLY A 233 -36.53 -29.97 -12.27
CA GLY A 233 -35.26 -30.38 -12.86
C GLY A 233 -35.30 -30.44 -14.39
N GLY A 234 -34.14 -30.64 -15.02
CA GLY A 234 -34.04 -30.85 -16.47
C GLY A 234 -33.89 -29.56 -17.27
N ASP A 235 -34.57 -29.49 -18.42
CA ASP A 235 -34.49 -28.36 -19.36
C ASP A 235 -35.04 -27.03 -18.79
N LEU A 236 -34.51 -25.91 -19.29
CA LEU A 236 -34.87 -24.57 -18.82
C LEU A 236 -36.32 -24.19 -19.16
N SER A 237 -36.88 -24.78 -20.23
CA SER A 237 -38.26 -24.55 -20.70
C SER A 237 -39.31 -25.22 -19.81
N ASN A 238 -38.90 -26.12 -18.90
CA ASN A 238 -39.81 -26.69 -17.92
C ASN A 238 -40.38 -25.58 -17.04
N THR A 239 -41.71 -25.54 -16.90
CA THR A 239 -42.40 -24.57 -16.07
C THR A 239 -43.53 -25.25 -15.31
N VAL A 240 -43.84 -24.75 -14.12
CA VAL A 240 -45.01 -25.15 -13.34
C VAL A 240 -46.04 -24.03 -13.47
N ALA A 241 -47.30 -24.38 -13.72
CA ALA A 241 -48.38 -23.41 -13.84
C ALA A 241 -48.63 -22.67 -12.52
N ALA A 242 -49.16 -21.46 -12.60
CA ALA A 242 -49.52 -20.69 -11.41
C ALA A 242 -50.56 -21.45 -10.55
N GLY A 243 -50.38 -21.41 -9.23
CA GLY A 243 -51.30 -22.02 -8.27
C GLY A 243 -51.06 -23.50 -7.98
N VAL A 244 -50.01 -24.10 -8.54
CA VAL A 244 -49.65 -25.50 -8.26
C VAL A 244 -48.76 -25.58 -7.02
N ASP A 245 -49.10 -26.52 -6.15
CA ASP A 245 -48.34 -26.94 -4.97
C ASP A 245 -47.77 -28.34 -5.16
N ALA A 246 -46.59 -28.60 -4.60
CA ALA A 246 -45.93 -29.91 -4.58
C ALA A 246 -45.73 -30.58 -5.96
N GLY A 247 -45.67 -29.79 -7.03
CA GLY A 247 -45.35 -30.25 -8.38
C GLY A 247 -43.89 -30.70 -8.48
N VAL A 248 -43.66 -31.81 -9.19
CA VAL A 248 -42.32 -32.34 -9.47
C VAL A 248 -42.17 -32.54 -10.97
N ILE A 249 -41.21 -31.84 -11.58
CA ILE A 249 -40.78 -32.07 -12.96
C ILE A 249 -39.40 -32.74 -12.91
N GLY A 250 -39.36 -34.04 -13.21
CA GLY A 250 -38.16 -34.89 -13.22
C GLY A 250 -37.66 -35.28 -14.61
N GLY A 251 -37.98 -34.51 -15.64
CA GLY A 251 -37.65 -34.75 -17.05
C GLY A 251 -37.80 -33.48 -17.90
N GLY A 252 -37.74 -33.58 -19.23
CA GLY A 252 -37.83 -32.45 -20.18
C GLY A 252 -37.99 -32.93 -21.63
N ALA A 253 -37.61 -32.11 -22.62
CA ALA A 253 -37.53 -32.53 -24.02
C ALA A 253 -36.11 -33.05 -24.37
N GLU A 254 -36.01 -34.09 -25.21
CA GLU A 254 -34.73 -34.58 -25.79
C GLU A 254 -33.66 -35.06 -24.79
N ASN A 255 -34.06 -35.56 -23.61
CA ASN A 255 -33.10 -36.06 -22.63
C ASN A 255 -32.55 -37.43 -23.03
N THR A 256 -31.24 -37.62 -22.96
CA THR A 256 -30.57 -38.91 -23.25
C THR A 256 -29.78 -39.40 -22.04
N LEU A 257 -30.17 -40.55 -21.48
CA LEU A 257 -29.43 -41.28 -20.43
C LEU A 257 -29.02 -42.66 -20.96
N ASN A 258 -27.71 -42.88 -21.14
CA ASN A 258 -27.16 -44.11 -21.71
C ASN A 258 -26.37 -44.93 -20.67
N VAL A 259 -27.05 -45.35 -19.60
CA VAL A 259 -26.47 -46.11 -18.47
C VAL A 259 -27.49 -47.12 -17.90
N SER A 260 -27.01 -48.20 -17.26
CA SER A 260 -27.91 -49.13 -16.56
C SER A 260 -28.62 -48.43 -15.39
N PHE A 261 -29.87 -48.80 -15.12
CA PHE A 261 -30.75 -48.16 -14.12
C PHE A 261 -31.13 -46.70 -14.41
N ALA A 262 -30.98 -46.25 -15.66
CA ALA A 262 -31.46 -44.94 -16.09
C ALA A 262 -32.97 -44.76 -15.81
N THR A 263 -33.34 -43.63 -15.22
CA THR A 263 -34.73 -43.23 -14.99
C THR A 263 -34.94 -41.82 -15.53
N ILE A 264 -35.90 -41.66 -16.44
CA ILE A 264 -36.42 -40.36 -16.86
C ILE A 264 -37.87 -40.29 -16.40
N GLY A 265 -38.19 -39.30 -15.55
CA GLY A 265 -39.50 -39.20 -14.89
C GLY A 265 -40.67 -38.81 -15.82
N GLY A 266 -40.41 -38.45 -17.08
CA GLY A 266 -41.39 -38.07 -18.09
C GLY A 266 -40.85 -37.06 -19.12
N GLY A 267 -41.68 -36.61 -20.08
CA GLY A 267 -41.35 -35.58 -21.10
C GLY A 267 -41.25 -36.10 -22.54
N ILE A 268 -41.06 -35.22 -23.54
CA ILE A 268 -41.10 -35.56 -24.99
C ILE A 268 -39.72 -35.93 -25.58
N SER A 269 -39.68 -36.87 -26.52
CA SER A 269 -38.47 -37.32 -27.24
C SER A 269 -37.27 -37.71 -26.36
N ASN A 270 -37.53 -38.32 -25.22
CA ASN A 270 -36.53 -38.84 -24.29
C ASN A 270 -36.03 -40.23 -24.68
N THR A 271 -34.72 -40.48 -24.48
CA THR A 271 -34.07 -41.78 -24.67
C THR A 271 -33.42 -42.23 -23.37
N ALA A 272 -33.92 -43.33 -22.79
CA ALA A 272 -33.28 -44.02 -21.68
C ALA A 272 -32.82 -45.41 -22.15
N SER A 273 -31.51 -45.66 -22.17
CA SER A 273 -30.91 -46.90 -22.65
C SER A 273 -29.98 -47.53 -21.62
N GLY A 274 -30.04 -48.85 -21.46
CA GLY A 274 -29.28 -49.61 -20.46
C GLY A 274 -30.08 -50.78 -19.90
N SER A 275 -29.44 -51.62 -19.07
CA SER A 275 -30.17 -52.68 -18.36
C SER A 275 -31.10 -52.06 -17.31
N SER A 276 -32.35 -52.50 -17.25
CA SER A 276 -33.36 -52.02 -16.27
C SER A 276 -33.66 -50.52 -16.34
N ALA A 277 -33.59 -49.90 -17.52
CA ALA A 277 -34.02 -48.53 -17.72
C ALA A 277 -35.55 -48.39 -17.59
N THR A 278 -36.02 -47.28 -17.00
CA THR A 278 -37.44 -46.94 -16.89
C THR A 278 -37.73 -45.56 -17.46
N LEU A 279 -38.85 -45.47 -18.18
CA LEU A 279 -39.37 -44.23 -18.73
C LEU A 279 -40.85 -44.14 -18.38
N ALA A 280 -41.23 -43.17 -17.55
CA ALA A 280 -42.64 -42.91 -17.23
C ALA A 280 -43.29 -42.08 -18.36
N VAL A 281 -44.59 -42.35 -18.61
CA VAL A 281 -45.36 -42.01 -19.82
C VAL A 281 -45.14 -40.60 -20.40
N ALA A 282 -44.96 -40.50 -21.72
CA ALA A 282 -45.11 -39.30 -22.55
C ALA A 282 -45.19 -39.62 -24.06
N LEU A 283 -45.60 -38.64 -24.90
CA LEU A 283 -45.71 -38.73 -26.37
C LEU A 283 -44.32 -38.88 -27.04
N ASP A 284 -44.24 -39.72 -28.08
CA ASP A 284 -43.08 -39.92 -28.98
C ASP A 284 -41.73 -40.24 -28.31
N ASN A 285 -41.68 -41.31 -27.51
CA ASN A 285 -40.43 -41.82 -26.91
C ASN A 285 -40.12 -43.27 -27.30
N THR A 286 -38.82 -43.59 -27.43
CA THR A 286 -38.30 -44.94 -27.72
C THR A 286 -37.51 -45.49 -26.53
N ALA A 287 -38.01 -46.58 -25.91
CA ALA A 287 -37.27 -47.32 -24.88
C ALA A 287 -36.78 -48.67 -25.46
N GLU A 288 -35.47 -48.79 -25.73
CA GLU A 288 -34.88 -50.00 -26.32
C GLU A 288 -34.14 -50.85 -25.27
N ARG A 289 -34.64 -52.07 -25.06
CA ARG A 289 -33.97 -53.10 -24.25
C ARG A 289 -32.89 -53.78 -25.08
N ARG A 290 -31.60 -53.52 -24.79
CA ARG A 290 -30.50 -54.34 -25.34
C ARG A 290 -30.43 -55.68 -24.61
N ARG A 291 -31.05 -56.73 -25.16
CA ARG A 291 -30.76 -58.11 -24.73
C ARG A 291 -29.37 -58.49 -25.27
N THR A 292 -28.44 -58.81 -24.39
CA THR A 292 -27.26 -59.59 -24.78
C THR A 292 -27.75 -60.94 -25.34
N PRO A 293 -27.38 -61.34 -26.57
CA PRO A 293 -27.72 -62.67 -27.05
C PRO A 293 -26.97 -63.70 -26.19
N ARG A 294 -27.72 -64.51 -25.44
CA ARG A 294 -27.19 -65.76 -24.90
C ARG A 294 -27.03 -66.70 -26.10
N LEU A 295 -25.78 -66.91 -26.53
CA LEU A 295 -25.45 -68.03 -27.40
C LEU A 295 -25.82 -69.32 -26.66
N ALA A 296 -26.85 -69.99 -27.14
CA ALA A 296 -27.10 -71.39 -26.79
C ALA A 296 -26.10 -72.22 -27.59
N TRP A 297 -25.23 -72.96 -26.89
CA TRP A 297 -24.54 -74.10 -27.47
C TRP A 297 -25.44 -75.32 -27.33
N HIS A 298 -25.62 -76.06 -28.43
CA HIS A 298 -26.23 -77.39 -28.44
C HIS A 298 -25.32 -78.42 -27.79
#